data_AF-A0A969XDA9-F1
#
_entry.id   AF-A0A969XDA9-F1
#
_cell.length_a   1.000
_cell.length_b   1.000
_cell.length_c   1.000
_cell.angle_alpha   90.00
_cell.angle_beta   90.00
_cell.angle_gamma   90.00
#
_symmetry.space_group_name_H-M   'P 1'
#
loop_
_entity.id
_entity.type
_entity.pdbx_description
1 polymer ?
#
loop_
_entity_poly.entity_id
_entity_poly.type
_entity_poly.pdbx_seq_one_letter_code
_entity_poly.pdbx_strand_id
1 'polypeptide(L)'
;YKTGLSKDDFIKYFSEICFRAYKDERLTFTEDEFKDYFKKLKSDVDADDFLYDISYNLCMLLQEGRTYHFVHRSFQEYFSAVFIKEQEGKHLLKLGGFFEKHYDGEKRDNTLAMLYDMKPGLVETFIFAPFLEDLFERCKGEHGYWCFLEQMYSGFYYNGGLENEPDSNLYGFIKEKFPINYSVGFDGLPPCEDFVDETIIQVESEEHGLITMPESDYHPYPTNDGDLIINDPYIHGKECRVIGDTKEIAGYVYFVQVAELLDGRERYSELMESLDNDRFIFKAEYLAARQYLDDIKRRQRETDDDIDDLFS
;
A
#
# COMPACT_ATOMS: atom_id res chain seq x y z
N TYR A 1 -26.10 -25.77 -12.70
CA TYR A 1 -25.42 -25.02 -13.78
C TYR A 1 -25.81 -25.61 -15.12
N LYS A 2 -25.96 -24.79 -16.16
CA LYS A 2 -26.26 -25.22 -17.54
C LYS A 2 -25.16 -26.14 -18.07
N THR A 3 -23.93 -25.85 -17.69
CA THR A 3 -22.74 -26.69 -17.92
C THR A 3 -22.77 -28.06 -17.25
N GLY A 4 -23.66 -28.30 -16.28
CA GLY A 4 -23.69 -29.54 -15.49
C GLY A 4 -22.54 -29.69 -14.49
N LEU A 5 -21.66 -28.68 -14.35
CA LEU A 5 -20.53 -28.70 -13.43
C LEU A 5 -20.98 -28.78 -11.96
N SER A 6 -20.12 -29.40 -11.15
CA SER A 6 -20.20 -29.26 -9.70
C SER A 6 -19.80 -27.84 -9.29
N LYS A 7 -20.12 -27.46 -8.04
CA LYS A 7 -19.68 -26.16 -7.49
C LYS A 7 -18.15 -26.05 -7.45
N ASP A 8 -17.47 -27.12 -7.08
CA ASP A 8 -16.02 -27.12 -6.92
C ASP A 8 -15.30 -27.01 -8.27
N ASP A 9 -15.79 -27.73 -9.29
CA ASP A 9 -15.24 -27.64 -10.65
C ASP A 9 -15.51 -26.25 -11.26
N PHE A 10 -16.69 -25.68 -11.00
CA PHE A 10 -16.99 -24.31 -11.42
C PHE A 10 -16.02 -23.30 -10.80
N ILE A 11 -15.81 -23.36 -9.48
CA ILE A 11 -14.89 -22.47 -8.76
C ILE A 11 -13.47 -22.63 -9.30
N LYS A 12 -13.03 -23.87 -9.55
CA LYS A 12 -11.72 -24.14 -10.14
C LYS A 12 -11.53 -23.47 -11.51
N TYR A 13 -12.51 -23.60 -12.40
CA TYR A 13 -12.43 -22.98 -13.73
C TYR A 13 -12.54 -21.46 -13.69
N PHE A 14 -13.47 -20.95 -12.89
CA PHE A 14 -13.70 -19.51 -12.80
C PHE A 14 -12.52 -18.80 -12.13
N SER A 15 -11.95 -19.37 -11.07
CA SER A 15 -10.76 -18.83 -10.41
C SER A 15 -9.56 -18.74 -11.35
N GLU A 16 -9.32 -19.76 -12.18
CA GLU A 16 -8.25 -19.71 -13.16
C GLU A 16 -8.49 -18.63 -14.25
N ILE A 17 -9.73 -18.50 -14.75
CA ILE A 17 -10.07 -17.44 -15.71
C ILE A 17 -9.86 -16.06 -15.08
N CYS A 18 -10.36 -15.85 -13.87
CA CYS A 18 -10.20 -14.59 -13.13
C CYS A 18 -8.72 -14.25 -12.96
N PHE A 19 -7.89 -15.19 -12.52
CA PHE A 19 -6.46 -14.97 -12.35
C PHE A 19 -5.75 -14.65 -13.68
N ARG A 20 -6.10 -15.31 -14.78
CA ARG A 20 -5.53 -15.03 -16.10
C ARG A 20 -5.91 -13.63 -16.58
N ALA A 21 -7.20 -13.26 -16.48
CA ALA A 21 -7.66 -11.93 -16.85
C ALA A 21 -7.06 -10.84 -15.95
N TYR A 22 -6.90 -11.14 -14.67
CA TYR A 22 -6.27 -10.26 -13.68
C TYR A 22 -4.81 -9.97 -14.02
N LYS A 23 -4.04 -11.02 -14.35
CA LYS A 23 -2.66 -10.87 -14.84
C LYS A 23 -2.56 -10.04 -16.13
N ASP A 24 -3.58 -10.11 -16.98
CA ASP A 24 -3.65 -9.35 -18.23
C ASP A 24 -4.28 -7.95 -18.03
N GLU A 25 -4.53 -7.54 -16.76
CA GLU A 25 -5.19 -6.28 -16.35
C GLU A 25 -6.55 -6.05 -17.02
N ARG A 26 -7.26 -7.14 -17.36
CA ARG A 26 -8.56 -7.08 -18.02
C ARG A 26 -9.70 -7.14 -17.01
N LEU A 27 -10.40 -6.02 -16.87
CA LEU A 27 -11.64 -5.89 -16.08
C LEU A 27 -12.90 -6.09 -16.93
N THR A 28 -12.78 -5.93 -18.24
CA THR A 28 -13.87 -6.08 -19.21
C THR A 28 -13.38 -6.93 -20.38
N PHE A 29 -14.29 -7.71 -20.96
CA PHE A 29 -13.97 -8.57 -22.08
C PHE A 29 -15.18 -8.80 -22.98
N THR A 30 -14.93 -8.97 -24.27
CA THR A 30 -15.89 -9.50 -25.24
C THR A 30 -16.11 -10.99 -25.04
N GLU A 31 -17.14 -11.54 -25.68
CA GLU A 31 -17.40 -12.98 -25.68
C GLU A 31 -16.20 -13.76 -26.25
N ASP A 32 -15.57 -13.26 -27.32
CA ASP A 32 -14.39 -13.89 -27.92
C ASP A 32 -13.18 -13.87 -26.98
N GLU A 33 -12.92 -12.73 -26.32
CA GLU A 33 -11.86 -12.63 -25.30
C GLU A 33 -12.10 -13.59 -24.13
N PHE A 34 -13.36 -13.71 -23.66
CA PHE A 34 -13.72 -14.68 -22.63
C PHE A 34 -13.43 -16.12 -23.09
N LYS A 35 -13.84 -16.46 -24.32
CA LYS A 35 -13.57 -17.77 -24.92
C LYS A 35 -12.08 -18.06 -25.02
N ASP A 36 -11.26 -17.04 -25.29
CA ASP A 36 -9.81 -17.20 -25.34
C ASP A 36 -9.18 -17.50 -23.97
N TYR A 37 -9.72 -16.96 -22.88
CA TYR A 37 -9.36 -17.40 -21.53
C TYR A 37 -9.86 -18.82 -21.25
N PHE A 38 -11.11 -19.12 -21.59
CA PHE A 38 -11.74 -20.40 -21.33
C PHE A 38 -11.02 -21.56 -22.05
N LYS A 39 -10.60 -21.38 -23.31
CA LYS A 39 -9.83 -22.37 -24.08
C LYS A 39 -8.54 -22.81 -23.36
N LYS A 40 -7.95 -21.94 -22.52
CA LYS A 40 -6.72 -22.25 -21.77
C LYS A 40 -6.96 -23.27 -20.65
N LEU A 41 -8.20 -23.48 -20.22
CA LEU A 41 -8.58 -24.46 -19.18
C LEU A 41 -8.51 -25.93 -19.66
N LYS A 42 -8.50 -26.17 -20.99
CA LYS A 42 -8.56 -27.52 -21.58
C LYS A 42 -9.73 -28.37 -21.03
N SER A 43 -10.91 -27.76 -20.93
CA SER A 43 -12.15 -28.40 -20.48
C SER A 43 -12.98 -28.90 -21.67
N ASP A 44 -13.78 -29.95 -21.45
CA ASP A 44 -14.79 -30.44 -22.40
C ASP A 44 -16.13 -29.69 -22.29
N VAL A 45 -16.22 -28.73 -21.35
CA VAL A 45 -17.42 -27.90 -21.14
C VAL A 45 -17.52 -26.83 -22.23
N ASP A 46 -18.75 -26.53 -22.65
CA ASP A 46 -19.02 -25.45 -23.58
C ASP A 46 -18.83 -24.07 -22.94
N ALA A 47 -18.08 -23.19 -23.62
CA ALA A 47 -17.73 -21.87 -23.10
C ALA A 47 -18.94 -20.93 -23.01
N ASP A 48 -19.93 -21.06 -23.89
CA ASP A 48 -21.15 -20.25 -23.89
C ASP A 48 -22.06 -20.65 -22.74
N ASP A 49 -22.17 -21.95 -22.47
CA ASP A 49 -22.89 -22.44 -21.31
C ASP A 49 -22.23 -21.99 -20.00
N PHE A 50 -20.89 -21.95 -19.94
CA PHE A 50 -20.18 -21.47 -18.76
C PHE A 50 -20.34 -19.96 -18.56
N LEU A 51 -20.22 -19.17 -19.62
CA LEU A 51 -20.47 -17.73 -19.56
C LEU A 51 -21.92 -17.43 -19.16
N TYR A 52 -22.88 -18.22 -19.65
CA TYR A 52 -24.27 -18.14 -19.23
C TYR A 52 -24.44 -18.41 -17.73
N ASP A 53 -23.77 -19.44 -17.20
CA ASP A 53 -23.79 -19.73 -15.76
C ASP A 53 -23.23 -18.57 -14.92
N ILE A 54 -22.11 -17.96 -15.33
CA ILE A 54 -21.52 -16.81 -14.63
C ILE A 54 -22.45 -15.60 -14.65
N SER A 55 -23.04 -15.28 -15.81
CA SER A 55 -23.81 -14.06 -16.00
C SER A 55 -25.24 -14.13 -15.49
N TYR A 56 -25.94 -15.24 -15.71
CA TYR A 56 -27.38 -15.32 -15.45
C TYR A 56 -27.74 -16.16 -14.23
N ASN A 57 -26.94 -17.18 -13.90
CA ASN A 57 -27.21 -18.02 -12.73
C ASN A 57 -26.49 -17.52 -11.47
N LEU A 58 -25.28 -16.96 -11.63
CA LEU A 58 -24.47 -16.45 -10.53
C LEU A 58 -24.38 -14.93 -10.46
N CYS A 59 -24.74 -14.22 -11.54
CA CYS A 59 -24.72 -12.76 -11.63
C CYS A 59 -23.36 -12.14 -11.27
N MET A 60 -22.26 -12.81 -11.58
CA MET A 60 -20.91 -12.28 -11.32
C MET A 60 -20.43 -11.38 -12.45
N LEU A 61 -20.94 -11.59 -13.67
CA LEU A 61 -20.68 -10.78 -14.86
C LEU A 61 -21.97 -10.22 -15.42
N LEU A 62 -21.98 -8.92 -15.72
CA LEU A 62 -23.09 -8.27 -16.42
C LEU A 62 -22.73 -8.07 -17.89
N GLN A 63 -23.66 -8.39 -18.77
CA GLN A 63 -23.53 -8.11 -20.20
C GLN A 63 -24.09 -6.73 -20.52
N GLU A 64 -23.25 -5.86 -21.07
CA GLU A 64 -23.63 -4.57 -21.62
C GLU A 64 -23.19 -4.48 -23.08
N GLY A 65 -24.19 -4.46 -23.97
CA GLY A 65 -23.94 -4.50 -25.41
C GLY A 65 -23.20 -5.78 -25.82
N ARG A 66 -21.95 -5.62 -26.25
CA ARG A 66 -21.07 -6.73 -26.72
C ARG A 66 -19.97 -7.09 -25.72
N THR A 67 -20.01 -6.51 -24.54
CA THR A 67 -18.96 -6.67 -23.52
C THR A 67 -19.55 -7.15 -22.22
N TYR A 68 -18.74 -7.91 -21.49
CA TYR A 68 -19.01 -8.38 -20.14
C TYR A 68 -18.08 -7.65 -19.18
N HIS A 69 -18.61 -7.32 -18.01
CA HIS A 69 -17.83 -6.73 -16.92
C HIS A 69 -18.27 -7.32 -15.59
N PHE A 70 -17.36 -7.36 -14.61
CA PHE A 70 -17.70 -7.80 -13.27
C PHE A 70 -18.71 -6.86 -12.62
N VAL A 71 -19.74 -7.42 -11.97
CA VAL A 71 -20.69 -6.65 -11.18
C VAL A 71 -19.98 -5.89 -10.05
N HIS A 72 -18.90 -6.48 -9.52
CA HIS A 72 -18.00 -5.82 -8.58
C HIS A 72 -16.56 -6.32 -8.80
N ARG A 73 -15.56 -5.41 -8.79
CA ARG A 73 -14.14 -5.74 -9.00
C ARG A 73 -13.64 -6.83 -8.05
N SER A 74 -14.15 -6.84 -6.81
CA SER A 74 -13.77 -7.83 -5.79
C SER A 74 -14.05 -9.28 -6.19
N PHE A 75 -14.95 -9.56 -7.14
CA PHE A 75 -15.13 -10.93 -7.61
C PHE A 75 -13.89 -11.45 -8.33
N GLN A 76 -13.30 -10.64 -9.21
CA GLN A 76 -12.07 -11.02 -9.90
C GLN A 76 -10.93 -11.19 -8.90
N GLU A 77 -10.78 -10.26 -7.95
CA GLU A 77 -9.75 -10.29 -6.90
C GLU A 77 -9.89 -11.55 -6.04
N TYR A 78 -11.11 -11.83 -5.54
CA TYR A 78 -11.41 -13.00 -4.72
C TYR A 78 -11.10 -14.30 -5.45
N PHE A 79 -11.63 -14.46 -6.68
CA PHE A 79 -11.42 -15.69 -7.44
C PHE A 79 -9.97 -15.83 -7.91
N SER A 80 -9.24 -14.74 -8.12
CA SER A 80 -7.79 -14.78 -8.35
C SER A 80 -7.05 -15.29 -7.10
N ALA A 81 -7.41 -14.78 -5.91
CA ALA A 81 -6.84 -15.26 -4.66
C ALA A 81 -7.17 -16.75 -4.42
N VAL A 82 -8.38 -17.21 -4.76
CA VAL A 82 -8.75 -18.64 -4.71
C VAL A 82 -7.87 -19.47 -5.63
N PHE A 83 -7.60 -19.00 -6.85
CA PHE A 83 -6.70 -19.73 -7.75
C PHE A 83 -5.28 -19.84 -7.20
N ILE A 84 -4.75 -18.73 -6.68
CA ILE A 84 -3.40 -18.64 -6.12
C ILE A 84 -3.24 -19.57 -4.91
N LYS A 85 -4.24 -19.61 -4.02
CA LYS A 85 -4.29 -20.46 -2.82
C LYS A 85 -4.09 -21.96 -3.11
N GLU A 86 -4.48 -22.41 -4.31
CA GLU A 86 -4.40 -23.81 -4.74
C GLU A 86 -3.11 -24.12 -5.53
N GLN A 87 -2.25 -23.14 -5.80
CA GLN A 87 -0.96 -23.37 -6.47
C GLN A 87 0.11 -23.88 -5.51
N GLU A 88 1.06 -24.66 -6.03
CA GLU A 88 2.23 -25.09 -5.27
C GLU A 88 3.17 -23.92 -4.95
N GLY A 89 3.79 -23.96 -3.77
CA GLY A 89 4.59 -22.85 -3.20
C GLY A 89 5.66 -22.24 -4.12
N LYS A 90 6.30 -23.05 -4.98
CA LYS A 90 7.34 -22.58 -5.91
C LYS A 90 6.82 -21.63 -7.00
N HIS A 91 5.53 -21.71 -7.34
CA HIS A 91 4.91 -20.78 -8.29
C HIS A 91 4.59 -19.43 -7.64
N LEU A 92 4.43 -19.41 -6.32
CA LEU A 92 4.08 -18.21 -5.55
C LEU A 92 5.25 -17.25 -5.36
N LEU A 93 6.49 -17.74 -5.37
CA LEU A 93 7.69 -16.88 -5.37
C LEU A 93 7.69 -15.88 -6.54
N LYS A 94 7.09 -16.25 -7.68
CA LYS A 94 6.96 -15.37 -8.85
C LYS A 94 5.85 -14.34 -8.71
N LEU A 95 4.96 -14.48 -7.71
CA LEU A 95 3.85 -13.55 -7.46
C LEU A 95 4.24 -12.38 -6.55
N GLY A 96 5.33 -12.47 -5.78
CA GLY A 96 5.77 -11.35 -4.93
C GLY A 96 6.02 -10.07 -5.74
N GLY A 97 6.80 -10.17 -6.81
CA GLY A 97 7.04 -9.04 -7.72
C GLY A 97 5.82 -8.60 -8.55
N PHE A 98 4.76 -9.41 -8.57
CA PHE A 98 3.49 -9.01 -9.16
C PHE A 98 2.72 -8.10 -8.20
N PHE A 99 2.60 -8.46 -6.91
CA PHE A 99 1.92 -7.61 -5.93
C PHE A 99 2.62 -6.27 -5.65
N GLU A 100 3.94 -6.21 -5.83
CA GLU A 100 4.68 -4.94 -5.71
C GLU A 100 4.21 -3.87 -6.70
N LYS A 101 3.77 -4.27 -7.90
CA LYS A 101 3.39 -3.35 -8.98
C LYS A 101 1.91 -2.92 -8.95
N HIS A 102 1.07 -3.58 -8.16
CA HIS A 102 -0.39 -3.49 -8.30
C HIS A 102 -1.14 -2.90 -7.10
N TYR A 103 -0.43 -2.40 -6.08
CA TYR A 103 -1.06 -1.60 -5.03
C TYR A 103 -0.94 -0.12 -5.43
N ASP A 104 -1.96 0.37 -6.12
CA ASP A 104 -2.14 1.81 -6.34
C ASP A 104 -3.03 2.31 -5.18
N GLY A 105 -2.52 3.26 -4.40
CA GLY A 105 -3.21 3.83 -3.24
C GLY A 105 -4.62 4.35 -3.55
N GLU A 106 -4.91 4.70 -4.82
CA GLU A 106 -6.25 5.12 -5.26
C GLU A 106 -7.15 3.95 -5.72
N LYS A 107 -6.58 2.78 -6.04
CA LYS A 107 -7.28 1.59 -6.55
C LYS A 107 -6.79 0.31 -5.88
N ARG A 108 -6.93 0.23 -4.55
CA ARG A 108 -6.59 -0.95 -3.73
C ARG A 108 -7.01 -2.25 -4.39
N ASP A 109 -6.02 -2.98 -4.88
CA ASP A 109 -6.16 -4.36 -5.29
C ASP A 109 -6.23 -5.24 -4.04
N ASN A 110 -7.40 -5.82 -3.79
CA ASN A 110 -7.61 -6.61 -2.57
C ASN A 110 -7.19 -8.08 -2.72
N THR A 111 -6.59 -8.48 -3.85
CA THR A 111 -6.23 -9.89 -4.10
C THR A 111 -5.25 -10.41 -3.04
N LEU A 112 -4.21 -9.64 -2.71
CA LEU A 112 -3.24 -10.02 -1.66
C LEU A 112 -3.91 -10.09 -0.28
N ALA A 113 -4.76 -9.12 0.05
CA ALA A 113 -5.50 -9.09 1.30
C ALA A 113 -6.42 -10.31 1.45
N MET A 114 -7.22 -10.60 0.42
CA MET A 114 -8.09 -11.78 0.38
C MET A 114 -7.30 -13.08 0.43
N LEU A 115 -6.13 -13.15 -0.23
CA LEU A 115 -5.26 -14.32 -0.17
C LEU A 115 -4.70 -14.53 1.25
N TYR A 116 -4.26 -13.46 1.90
CA TYR A 116 -3.78 -13.48 3.27
C TYR A 116 -4.87 -13.94 4.24
N ASP A 117 -6.09 -13.41 4.11
CA ASP A 117 -7.24 -13.83 4.92
C ASP A 117 -7.56 -15.33 4.76
N MET A 118 -7.33 -15.89 3.56
CA MET A 118 -7.61 -17.30 3.27
C MET A 118 -6.51 -18.27 3.71
N LYS A 119 -5.24 -17.93 3.49
CA LYS A 119 -4.08 -18.76 3.85
C LYS A 119 -2.89 -17.88 4.24
N PRO A 120 -2.85 -17.34 5.48
CA PRO A 120 -1.80 -16.41 5.90
C PRO A 120 -0.42 -17.07 5.85
N GLY A 121 -0.27 -18.31 6.35
CA GLY A 121 1.02 -19.01 6.34
C GLY A 121 1.62 -19.24 4.95
N LEU A 122 0.78 -19.37 3.92
CA LEU A 122 1.22 -19.48 2.52
C LEU A 122 1.76 -18.13 2.01
N VAL A 123 1.08 -17.03 2.34
CA VAL A 123 1.52 -15.67 1.98
C VAL A 123 2.79 -15.30 2.74
N GLU A 124 2.83 -15.54 4.05
CA GLU A 124 4.02 -15.28 4.87
C GLU A 124 5.23 -16.03 4.32
N THR A 125 5.06 -17.31 3.98
CA THR A 125 6.17 -18.17 3.56
C THR A 125 6.67 -17.89 2.15
N PHE A 126 5.77 -17.66 1.20
CA PHE A 126 6.16 -17.58 -0.21
C PHE A 126 6.12 -16.16 -0.79
N ILE A 127 5.65 -15.16 -0.02
CA ILE A 127 5.60 -13.76 -0.45
C ILE A 127 6.37 -12.88 0.54
N PHE A 128 6.00 -12.87 1.82
CA PHE A 128 6.61 -11.93 2.79
C PHE A 128 8.05 -12.30 3.12
N ALA A 129 8.31 -13.57 3.49
CA ALA A 129 9.66 -13.99 3.84
C ALA A 129 10.65 -13.77 2.71
N PRO A 130 10.39 -14.19 1.45
CA PRO A 130 11.29 -13.91 0.34
C PRO A 130 11.54 -12.43 0.09
N PHE A 131 10.50 -11.59 0.23
CA PHE A 131 10.65 -10.14 0.08
C PHE A 131 11.55 -9.53 1.18
N LEU A 132 11.27 -9.86 2.45
CA LEU A 132 12.04 -9.37 3.59
C LEU A 132 13.47 -9.92 3.60
N GLU A 133 13.68 -11.18 3.21
CA GLU A 133 15.00 -11.77 3.04
C GLU A 133 15.83 -11.02 2.01
N ASP A 134 15.26 -10.77 0.83
CA ASP A 134 15.92 -10.05 -0.25
C ASP A 134 16.21 -8.58 0.16
N LEU A 135 15.27 -7.92 0.84
CA LEU A 135 15.46 -6.59 1.41
C LEU A 135 16.61 -6.55 2.42
N PHE A 136 16.63 -7.44 3.41
CA PHE A 136 17.66 -7.43 4.46
C PHE A 136 19.00 -7.99 3.99
N GLU A 137 19.03 -8.80 2.93
CA GLU A 137 20.28 -9.22 2.28
C GLU A 137 20.92 -8.05 1.50
N ARG A 138 20.10 -7.22 0.82
CA ARG A 138 20.58 -5.96 0.23
C ARG A 138 21.05 -4.99 1.31
N CYS A 139 20.31 -4.88 2.40
CA CYS A 139 20.55 -3.97 3.52
C CYS A 139 21.27 -4.64 4.69
N LYS A 140 22.38 -5.32 4.40
CA LYS A 140 23.20 -6.00 5.41
C LYS A 140 24.33 -5.14 5.95
N GLY A 141 24.83 -5.53 7.13
CA GLY A 141 25.98 -4.90 7.78
C GLY A 141 25.61 -3.70 8.65
N GLU A 142 26.62 -2.90 8.97
CA GLU A 142 26.53 -1.79 9.94
C GLU A 142 25.57 -0.68 9.49
N HIS A 143 25.35 -0.53 8.19
CA HIS A 143 24.44 0.48 7.62
C HIS A 143 23.07 -0.09 7.21
N GLY A 144 22.71 -1.27 7.71
CA GLY A 144 21.49 -1.96 7.30
C GLY A 144 20.21 -1.16 7.55
N TYR A 145 20.13 -0.42 8.65
CA TYR A 145 19.00 0.48 8.94
C TYR A 145 18.88 1.61 7.91
N TRP A 146 19.99 2.27 7.58
CA TRP A 146 20.01 3.38 6.64
C TRP A 146 19.69 2.94 5.21
N CYS A 147 20.20 1.79 4.78
CA CYS A 147 19.79 1.18 3.52
C CYS A 147 18.30 0.85 3.52
N PHE A 148 17.78 0.27 4.61
CA PHE A 148 16.35 -0.02 4.72
C PHE A 148 15.52 1.26 4.58
N LEU A 149 15.92 2.33 5.28
CA LEU A 149 15.24 3.61 5.22
C LEU A 149 15.26 4.18 3.80
N GLU A 150 16.41 4.19 3.12
CA GLU A 150 16.53 4.66 1.74
C GLU A 150 15.69 3.82 0.75
N GLN A 151 15.59 2.51 0.97
CA GLN A 151 14.85 1.61 0.08
C GLN A 151 13.33 1.68 0.28
N MET A 152 12.86 1.82 1.53
CA MET A 152 11.44 1.79 1.85
C MET A 152 10.83 3.19 2.01
N TYR A 153 11.64 4.21 2.27
CA TYR A 153 11.23 5.59 2.51
C TYR A 153 12.24 6.54 1.86
N SER A 154 12.23 6.66 0.53
CA SER A 154 13.16 7.53 -0.20
C SER A 154 13.10 8.99 0.25
N GLY A 155 11.95 9.42 0.77
CA GLY A 155 11.82 10.64 1.56
C GLY A 155 10.71 10.54 2.61
N PHE A 156 10.71 11.46 3.57
CA PHE A 156 9.70 11.54 4.62
C PHE A 156 9.47 12.96 5.11
N TYR A 157 8.25 13.21 5.58
CA TYR A 157 7.83 14.46 6.19
C TYR A 157 7.93 14.43 7.72
N TYR A 158 8.24 15.57 8.33
CA TYR A 158 8.04 15.77 9.77
C TYR A 158 7.54 17.17 10.12
N ASN A 159 6.94 17.30 11.31
CA ASN A 159 6.37 18.54 11.86
C ASN A 159 5.18 19.14 11.08
N GLY A 160 4.50 18.33 10.25
CA GLY A 160 3.30 18.74 9.48
C GLY A 160 2.08 17.84 9.64
N GLY A 161 2.15 16.83 10.51
CA GLY A 161 1.07 15.84 10.69
C GLY A 161 0.82 14.94 9.47
N LEU A 162 1.71 14.97 8.47
CA LEU A 162 1.65 14.12 7.29
C LEU A 162 2.07 12.69 7.65
N GLU A 163 1.30 11.71 7.19
CA GLU A 163 1.63 10.31 7.32
C GLU A 163 2.72 9.92 6.32
N ASN A 164 3.70 9.14 6.78
CA ASN A 164 4.78 8.62 5.95
C ASN A 164 4.48 7.17 5.57
N GLU A 165 4.11 6.96 4.32
CA GLU A 165 3.89 5.64 3.72
C GLU A 165 5.16 5.13 3.04
N PRO A 166 5.41 3.81 3.06
CA PRO A 166 6.57 3.26 2.38
C PRO A 166 6.39 3.30 0.86
N ASP A 167 7.50 3.49 0.15
CA ASP A 167 7.56 3.43 -1.32
C ASP A 167 7.20 2.05 -1.87
N SER A 168 7.40 1.01 -1.04
CA SER A 168 7.04 -0.37 -1.38
C SER A 168 5.66 -0.73 -0.89
N ASN A 169 4.82 -1.03 -1.86
CA ASN A 169 3.46 -1.51 -1.71
C ASN A 169 3.33 -2.82 -0.92
N LEU A 170 4.13 -3.82 -1.28
CA LEU A 170 4.13 -5.09 -0.55
C LEU A 170 4.60 -4.87 0.88
N TYR A 171 5.63 -4.05 1.07
CA TYR A 171 6.11 -3.72 2.40
C TYR A 171 5.06 -2.97 3.24
N GLY A 172 4.32 -2.01 2.65
CA GLY A 172 3.19 -1.36 3.30
C GLY A 172 2.15 -2.36 3.81
N PHE A 173 1.81 -3.38 3.01
CA PHE A 173 0.93 -4.46 3.47
C PHE A 173 1.54 -5.33 4.58
N ILE A 174 2.85 -5.63 4.51
CA ILE A 174 3.57 -6.41 5.53
C ILE A 174 3.62 -5.64 6.86
N LYS A 175 3.87 -4.33 6.81
CA LYS A 175 3.94 -3.42 7.96
C LYS A 175 2.69 -3.49 8.84
N GLU A 176 1.52 -3.67 8.24
CA GLU A 176 0.26 -3.81 8.97
C GLU A 176 0.18 -5.10 9.82
N LYS A 177 1.07 -6.08 9.61
CA LYS A 177 0.97 -7.43 10.21
C LYS A 177 1.80 -7.60 11.48
N PHE A 178 2.61 -6.62 11.84
CA PHE A 178 3.41 -6.65 13.06
C PHE A 178 3.26 -5.36 13.88
N PRO A 179 3.29 -5.46 15.22
CA PRO A 179 3.23 -4.28 16.06
C PRO A 179 4.56 -3.50 15.98
N ILE A 180 4.45 -2.19 15.73
CA ILE A 180 5.58 -1.27 15.82
C ILE A 180 5.54 -0.61 17.18
N ASN A 181 6.49 -0.95 18.05
CA ASN A 181 6.60 -0.35 19.37
C ASN A 181 7.59 0.82 19.32
N TYR A 182 7.06 2.02 19.12
CA TYR A 182 7.83 3.27 19.16
C TYR A 182 7.38 4.17 20.30
N SER A 183 8.26 5.07 20.74
CA SER A 183 7.90 6.13 21.70
C SER A 183 8.37 7.51 21.27
N VAL A 184 9.06 7.58 20.13
CA VAL A 184 9.53 8.82 19.51
C VAL A 184 8.97 8.83 18.09
N GLY A 185 8.11 9.81 17.81
CA GLY A 185 7.54 10.02 16.48
C GLY A 185 8.32 11.07 15.69
N PHE A 186 7.70 11.59 14.64
CA PHE A 186 8.24 12.70 13.83
C PHE A 186 8.19 14.04 14.57
N ASP A 187 7.31 14.16 15.57
CA ASP A 187 7.23 15.33 16.43
C ASP A 187 8.47 15.43 17.32
N GLY A 188 9.16 16.56 17.27
CA GLY A 188 10.35 16.83 18.07
C GLY A 188 11.68 16.41 17.43
N LEU A 189 11.68 16.02 16.16
CA LEU A 189 12.92 15.97 15.37
C LEU A 189 13.53 17.38 15.27
N PRO A 190 14.87 17.51 15.24
CA PRO A 190 15.54 18.80 15.18
C PRO A 190 15.17 19.55 13.89
N PRO A 191 14.96 20.87 13.95
CA PRO A 191 14.70 21.67 12.75
C PRO A 191 15.92 21.65 11.82
N CYS A 192 15.67 21.54 10.51
CA CYS A 192 16.72 21.58 9.50
C CYS A 192 16.34 22.55 8.37
N GLU A 193 16.98 23.72 8.32
CA GLU A 193 16.67 24.76 7.33
C GLU A 193 16.82 24.29 5.88
N ASP A 194 17.70 23.31 5.63
CA ASP A 194 17.93 22.74 4.30
C ASP A 194 16.77 21.88 3.81
N PHE A 195 15.92 21.39 4.72
CA PHE A 195 14.81 20.49 4.42
C PHE A 195 13.45 21.16 4.56
N VAL A 196 13.37 22.49 4.67
CA VAL A 196 12.09 23.20 4.74
C VAL A 196 11.35 23.03 3.41
N ASP A 197 10.20 22.37 3.45
CA ASP A 197 9.31 22.16 2.30
C ASP A 197 8.18 23.19 2.29
N GLU A 198 7.61 23.49 3.47
CA GLU A 198 6.51 24.43 3.62
C GLU A 198 6.68 25.29 4.88
N THR A 199 6.31 26.57 4.78
CA THR A 199 6.24 27.48 5.93
C THR A 199 4.81 27.47 6.46
N ILE A 200 4.65 27.22 7.75
CA ILE A 200 3.36 27.32 8.41
C ILE A 200 3.22 28.72 8.99
N ILE A 201 2.17 29.43 8.57
CA ILE A 201 1.88 30.78 9.04
C ILE A 201 0.64 30.81 9.92
N GLN A 202 0.56 31.83 10.74
CA GLN A 202 -0.62 32.20 11.49
C GLN A 202 -1.10 33.57 11.07
N VAL A 203 -2.41 33.67 10.80
CA VAL A 203 -3.09 34.91 10.43
C VAL A 203 -4.31 35.11 11.32
N GLU A 204 -4.61 36.36 11.66
CA GLU A 204 -5.82 36.68 12.42
C GLU A 204 -7.00 36.89 11.46
N SER A 205 -8.15 36.32 11.79
CA SER A 205 -9.40 36.38 11.03
C SER A 205 -10.54 36.83 11.93
N GLU A 206 -11.48 37.59 11.36
CA GLU A 206 -12.68 38.04 12.09
C GLU A 206 -13.57 36.87 12.50
N GLU A 207 -13.67 35.85 11.66
CA GLU A 207 -14.58 34.72 11.84
C GLU A 207 -14.03 33.64 12.76
N HIS A 208 -12.71 33.38 12.70
CA HIS A 208 -12.08 32.24 13.38
C HIS A 208 -11.03 32.61 14.41
N GLY A 209 -10.69 33.89 14.57
CA GLY A 209 -9.54 34.32 15.38
C GLY A 209 -8.25 33.92 14.69
N LEU A 210 -7.35 33.22 15.38
CA LEU A 210 -6.09 32.80 14.77
C LEU A 210 -6.28 31.55 13.91
N ILE A 211 -5.94 31.66 12.63
CA ILE A 211 -5.93 30.58 11.67
C ILE A 211 -4.49 30.19 11.39
N THR A 212 -4.19 28.89 11.43
CA THR A 212 -2.89 28.33 11.04
C THR A 212 -3.03 27.59 9.72
N MET A 213 -2.19 27.90 8.73
CA MET A 213 -2.21 27.28 7.41
C MET A 213 -0.82 27.27 6.75
N PRO A 214 -0.62 26.44 5.71
CA PRO A 214 0.51 26.57 4.80
C PRO A 214 0.57 27.96 4.17
N GLU A 215 1.76 28.55 4.05
CA GLU A 215 1.94 29.83 3.38
C GLU A 215 1.55 29.74 1.90
N SER A 216 1.76 28.59 1.27
CA SER A 216 1.32 28.31 -0.09
C SER A 216 -0.20 28.39 -0.27
N ASP A 217 -0.99 28.09 0.75
CA ASP A 217 -2.46 28.19 0.72
C ASP A 217 -2.96 29.61 1.00
N TYR A 218 -2.08 30.51 1.45
CA TYR A 218 -2.43 31.89 1.79
C TYR A 218 -2.47 32.78 0.55
N HIS A 219 -3.67 32.95 0.00
CA HIS A 219 -3.93 33.76 -1.19
C HIS A 219 -4.94 34.87 -0.91
N PRO A 220 -4.56 35.93 -0.18
CA PRO A 220 -5.48 37.02 0.12
C PRO A 220 -5.79 37.83 -1.14
N TYR A 221 -7.05 38.23 -1.30
CA TYR A 221 -7.47 39.19 -2.30
C TYR A 221 -8.30 40.31 -1.69
N PRO A 222 -8.13 41.56 -2.18
CA PRO A 222 -8.83 42.70 -1.64
C PRO A 222 -10.29 42.75 -2.12
N THR A 223 -11.18 43.18 -1.25
CA THR A 223 -12.55 43.56 -1.58
C THR A 223 -12.66 45.02 -2.02
N ASN A 224 -13.82 45.42 -2.54
CA ASN A 224 -14.10 46.83 -2.86
C ASN A 224 -14.02 47.76 -1.64
N ASP A 225 -14.22 47.21 -0.44
CA ASP A 225 -14.21 47.97 0.82
C ASP A 225 -12.80 48.01 1.46
N GLY A 226 -11.81 47.36 0.84
CA GLY A 226 -10.41 47.34 1.28
C GLY A 226 -10.05 46.19 2.22
N ASP A 227 -11.02 45.36 2.62
CA ASP A 227 -10.79 44.15 3.43
C ASP A 227 -10.00 43.11 2.61
N LEU A 228 -9.13 42.34 3.28
CA LEU A 228 -8.46 41.17 2.71
C LEU A 228 -9.27 39.91 3.03
N ILE A 229 -9.55 39.12 2.00
CA ILE A 229 -10.27 37.84 2.13
C ILE A 229 -9.38 36.69 1.66
N ILE A 230 -9.47 35.57 2.35
CA ILE A 230 -8.88 34.28 1.95
C ILE A 230 -9.97 33.21 1.84
N ASN A 231 -9.66 32.11 1.15
CA ASN A 231 -10.47 30.90 1.26
C ASN A 231 -10.35 30.34 2.69
N ASP A 232 -11.48 29.97 3.27
CA ASP A 232 -11.54 29.35 4.60
C ASP A 232 -10.83 27.97 4.54
N PRO A 233 -9.73 27.77 5.27
CA PRO A 233 -9.00 26.50 5.24
C PRO A 233 -9.75 25.36 5.95
N TYR A 234 -10.76 25.67 6.75
CA TYR A 234 -11.54 24.70 7.50
C TYR A 234 -12.88 24.39 6.82
N ILE A 235 -13.41 25.30 6.01
CA ILE A 235 -14.71 25.15 5.35
C ILE A 235 -14.59 25.39 3.84
N HIS A 236 -14.55 24.30 3.08
CA HIS A 236 -14.47 24.36 1.63
C HIS A 236 -15.58 25.23 1.00
N GLY A 237 -15.16 26.14 0.10
CA GLY A 237 -16.05 27.05 -0.62
C GLY A 237 -16.56 28.23 0.21
N LYS A 238 -15.98 28.47 1.40
CA LYS A 238 -16.20 29.69 2.17
C LYS A 238 -14.98 30.60 2.15
N GLU A 239 -15.24 31.84 2.51
CA GLU A 239 -14.30 32.94 2.57
C GLU A 239 -14.23 33.48 4.00
N CYS A 240 -13.05 33.92 4.44
CA CYS A 240 -12.83 34.56 5.73
C CYS A 240 -12.15 35.92 5.54
N ARG A 241 -12.54 36.92 6.34
CA ARG A 241 -11.83 38.19 6.43
C ARG A 241 -10.60 38.05 7.30
N VAL A 242 -9.46 38.51 6.78
CA VAL A 242 -8.19 38.60 7.50
C VAL A 242 -8.08 39.96 8.17
N ILE A 243 -7.72 39.98 9.45
CA ILE A 243 -7.46 41.18 10.24
C ILE A 243 -6.00 41.59 10.04
N GLY A 244 -5.79 42.73 9.40
CA GLY A 244 -4.45 43.23 9.08
C GLY A 244 -3.79 42.48 7.91
N ASP A 245 -2.59 42.93 7.54
CA ASP A 245 -1.76 42.35 6.46
C ASP A 245 -0.50 41.66 7.04
N THR A 246 -0.57 41.26 8.31
CA THR A 246 0.56 40.65 9.03
C THR A 246 0.34 39.17 9.21
N LYS A 247 1.25 38.38 8.63
CA LYS A 247 1.41 36.95 8.89
C LYS A 247 2.57 36.71 9.85
N GLU A 248 2.37 35.82 10.80
CA GLU A 248 3.44 35.36 11.71
C GLU A 248 3.87 33.95 11.32
N ILE A 249 5.17 33.67 11.35
CA ILE A 249 5.67 32.31 11.12
C ILE A 249 5.40 31.49 12.38
N ALA A 250 4.57 30.46 12.24
CA ALA A 250 4.20 29.54 13.32
C ALA A 250 5.05 28.26 13.31
N GLY A 251 5.66 27.90 12.19
CA GLY A 251 6.55 26.74 12.08
C GLY A 251 6.91 26.40 10.66
N TYR A 252 7.47 25.21 10.48
CA TYR A 252 7.87 24.67 9.18
C TYR A 252 7.49 23.19 9.10
N VAL A 253 7.07 22.75 7.92
CA VAL A 253 7.03 21.33 7.56
C VAL A 253 8.31 21.02 6.81
N TYR A 254 8.94 19.92 7.17
CA TYR A 254 10.19 19.50 6.57
C TYR A 254 9.96 18.27 5.71
N PHE A 255 10.62 18.22 4.56
CA PHE A 255 10.72 17.03 3.71
C PHE A 255 12.19 16.62 3.57
N VAL A 256 12.51 15.42 4.05
CA VAL A 256 13.87 14.89 4.03
C VAL A 256 13.96 13.87 2.92
N GLN A 257 14.83 14.10 1.94
CA GLN A 257 15.28 13.04 1.03
C GLN A 257 16.38 12.24 1.71
N VAL A 258 16.18 10.92 1.83
CA VAL A 258 17.12 10.06 2.58
C VAL A 258 18.48 10.00 1.90
N ALA A 259 18.54 10.01 0.57
CA ALA A 259 19.80 10.08 -0.16
C ALA A 259 20.62 11.33 0.21
N GLU A 260 19.98 12.50 0.29
CA GLU A 260 20.64 13.76 0.67
C GLU A 260 21.11 13.74 2.13
N LEU A 261 20.28 13.19 3.04
CA LEU A 261 20.65 12.99 4.43
C LEU A 261 21.92 12.12 4.56
N LEU A 262 21.99 11.04 3.77
CA LEU A 262 23.11 10.09 3.78
C LEU A 262 24.37 10.65 3.12
N ASP A 263 24.25 11.54 2.13
CA ASP A 263 25.39 12.25 1.53
C ASP A 263 25.94 13.32 2.49
N GLY A 264 25.09 13.93 3.31
CA GLY A 264 25.43 15.00 4.25
C GLY A 264 25.65 14.58 5.71
N ARG A 265 26.14 13.37 5.99
CA ARG A 265 26.13 12.80 7.37
C ARG A 265 26.72 13.70 8.45
N GLU A 266 27.84 14.36 8.18
CA GLU A 266 28.46 15.27 9.15
C GLU A 266 27.64 16.54 9.36
N ARG A 267 26.98 17.03 8.31
CA ARG A 267 26.14 18.23 8.36
C ARG A 267 24.84 17.98 9.12
N TYR A 268 24.26 16.78 8.95
CA TYR A 268 22.95 16.43 9.50
C TYR A 268 23.04 15.51 10.73
N SER A 269 24.17 15.51 11.44
CA SER A 269 24.45 14.54 12.50
C SER A 269 23.39 14.50 13.60
N GLU A 270 22.86 15.65 14.03
CA GLU A 270 21.82 15.74 15.07
C GLU A 270 20.50 15.07 14.64
N LEU A 271 20.09 15.28 13.38
CA LEU A 271 18.92 14.62 12.80
C LEU A 271 19.19 13.13 12.65
N MET A 272 20.37 12.75 12.16
CA MET A 272 20.74 11.33 12.03
C MET A 272 20.74 10.59 13.37
N GLU A 273 21.26 11.21 14.45
CA GLU A 273 21.22 10.64 15.80
C GLU A 273 19.78 10.43 16.30
N SER A 274 18.88 11.36 15.97
CA SER A 274 17.47 11.25 16.32
C SER A 274 16.79 10.09 15.59
N LEU A 275 17.09 9.90 14.30
CA LEU A 275 16.54 8.83 13.47
C LEU A 275 17.12 7.44 13.82
N ASP A 276 18.39 7.39 14.29
CA ASP A 276 19.05 6.12 14.66
C ASP A 276 18.64 5.60 16.06
N ASN A 277 17.77 6.32 16.76
CA ASN A 277 17.23 5.90 18.05
C ASN A 277 16.31 4.69 17.89
N ASP A 278 16.57 3.59 18.61
CA ASP A 278 15.75 2.35 18.57
C ASP A 278 14.26 2.54 18.90
N ARG A 279 13.89 3.66 19.54
CA ARG A 279 12.50 4.03 19.84
C ARG A 279 11.88 4.99 18.84
N PHE A 280 12.64 5.47 17.87
CA PHE A 280 12.14 6.25 16.75
C PHE A 280 11.34 5.34 15.81
N ILE A 281 10.21 5.86 15.30
CA ILE A 281 9.23 5.07 14.56
C ILE A 281 9.83 4.23 13.42
N PHE A 282 10.70 4.79 12.58
CA PHE A 282 11.31 4.04 11.48
C PHE A 282 12.33 3.00 11.95
N LYS A 283 13.08 3.28 13.03
CA LYS A 283 14.05 2.33 13.57
C LYS A 283 13.34 1.17 14.26
N ALA A 284 12.32 1.47 15.05
CA ALA A 284 11.44 0.49 15.66
C ALA A 284 10.77 -0.40 14.61
N GLU A 285 10.33 0.19 13.49
CA GLU A 285 9.77 -0.53 12.37
C GLU A 285 10.79 -1.48 11.71
N TYR A 286 12.00 -1.01 11.42
CA TYR A 286 13.09 -1.84 10.90
C TYR A 286 13.36 -3.05 11.79
N LEU A 287 13.43 -2.85 13.12
CA LEU A 287 13.64 -3.91 14.09
C LEU A 287 12.46 -4.89 14.13
N ALA A 288 11.23 -4.38 14.09
CA ALA A 288 10.02 -5.20 14.10
C ALA A 288 9.90 -6.05 12.82
N ALA A 289 10.22 -5.50 11.65
CA ALA A 289 10.22 -6.23 10.38
C ALA A 289 11.24 -7.37 10.37
N ARG A 290 12.43 -7.18 10.95
CA ARG A 290 13.43 -8.24 11.13
C ARG A 290 12.94 -9.34 12.07
N GLN A 291 12.36 -8.95 13.20
CA GLN A 291 11.79 -9.89 14.15
C GLN A 291 10.64 -10.70 13.52
N TYR A 292 9.79 -10.04 12.74
CA TYR A 292 8.70 -10.70 12.03
C TYR A 292 9.20 -11.74 11.03
N LEU A 293 10.28 -11.44 10.29
CA LEU A 293 10.93 -12.43 9.41
C LEU A 293 11.45 -13.63 10.20
N ASP A 294 12.13 -13.41 11.32
CA ASP A 294 12.66 -14.50 12.16
C ASP A 294 11.53 -15.40 12.69
N ASP A 295 10.39 -14.80 13.06
CA ASP A 295 9.20 -15.52 13.50
C ASP A 295 8.56 -16.36 12.39
N ILE A 296 8.49 -15.84 11.15
CA ILE A 296 8.03 -16.63 10.00
C ILE A 296 8.94 -17.86 9.80
N LYS A 297 10.27 -17.65 9.80
CA LYS A 297 11.26 -18.74 9.64
C LYS A 297 11.21 -19.76 10.76
N ARG A 298 10.88 -19.34 11.98
CA ARG A 298 10.73 -20.24 13.11
C ARG A 298 9.50 -21.15 12.93
N ARG A 299 8.34 -20.57 12.57
CA ARG A 299 7.12 -21.36 12.29
C ARG A 299 7.30 -22.36 11.15
N GLN A 300 8.08 -22.01 10.13
CA GLN A 300 8.40 -22.91 9.03
C GLN A 300 9.19 -24.14 9.51
N ARG A 301 10.25 -23.92 10.29
CA ARG A 301 11.07 -25.01 10.86
C ARG A 301 10.28 -25.93 11.77
N GLU A 302 9.45 -25.37 12.65
CA GLU A 302 8.56 -26.15 13.52
C GLU A 302 7.61 -27.06 12.70
N THR A 303 7.12 -26.58 11.55
CA THR A 303 6.25 -27.37 10.67
C THR A 303 7.01 -28.50 9.96
N ASP A 304 8.23 -28.25 9.51
CA ASP A 304 9.07 -29.25 8.86
C ASP A 304 9.49 -30.36 9.84
N ASP A 305 9.86 -29.99 11.07
CA ASP A 305 10.22 -30.92 12.15
C ASP A 305 9.03 -31.84 12.54
N ASP A 306 7.81 -31.27 12.68
CA ASP A 306 6.60 -32.05 12.95
C ASP A 306 6.31 -33.09 11.85
N ILE A 307 6.57 -32.74 10.59
CA ILE A 307 6.39 -33.64 9.45
C ILE A 307 7.43 -34.75 9.47
N ASP A 308 8.70 -34.42 9.72
CA ASP A 308 9.78 -35.41 9.78
C ASP A 308 9.55 -36.42 10.92
N ASP A 309 9.05 -35.96 12.08
CA ASP A 309 8.67 -36.81 13.21
C ASP A 309 7.56 -37.81 12.84
N LEU A 310 6.58 -37.41 12.02
CA LEU A 310 5.52 -38.29 11.50
C LEU A 310 6.03 -39.39 10.55
N PHE A 311 7.21 -39.21 9.95
CA PHE A 311 7.85 -40.16 9.05
C PHE A 311 9.03 -40.93 9.68
N SER A 312 9.31 -40.69 10.97
CA SER A 312 10.34 -41.38 11.77
C SER A 312 9.82 -42.59 12.55
#